data_AF-A0A1M3HFC7-F1
#
_entry.id   AF-A0A1M3HFC7-F1
#
_cell.length_a   1.000
_cell.length_b   1.000
_cell.length_c   1.000
_cell.angle_alpha   90.00
_cell.angle_beta   90.00
_cell.angle_gamma   90.00
#
_symmetry.space_group_name_H-M   'P 1'
#
loop_
_entity.id
_entity.type
_entity.pdbx_description
1 polymer ?
#
loop_
_entity_poly.entity_id
_entity_poly.type
_entity_poly.pdbx_seq_one_letter_code
_entity_poly.pdbx_strand_id
1 'polypeptide(L)' 'MKQFREGEEFYYNEEGLMVLTEKYHLERGYCCGNGCRHCPFNYVNVPEPRRSKLIAQQAFPDNNSTESSSLG' A
#
# COMPACT_ATOMS: atom_id res chain seq x y z
N MET A 1 -10.15 11.96 19.96
CA MET A 1 -9.59 10.81 19.22
C MET A 1 -10.19 10.85 17.83
N LYS A 2 -9.37 10.81 16.77
CA LYS A 2 -9.89 10.77 15.40
C LYS A 2 -10.39 9.35 15.12
N GLN A 3 -11.60 9.22 14.63
CA GLN A 3 -12.17 7.93 14.25
C GLN A 3 -11.91 7.72 12.75
N PHE A 4 -11.24 6.62 12.41
CA PHE A 4 -11.02 6.24 11.02
C PHE A 4 -12.29 5.61 10.45
N ARG A 5 -12.62 5.91 9.19
CA ARG A 5 -13.79 5.39 8.48
C ARG A 5 -13.38 4.33 7.47
N GLU A 6 -13.99 3.16 7.59
CA GLU A 6 -13.86 2.07 6.62
C GLU A 6 -14.45 2.50 5.26
N GLY A 7 -13.78 2.13 4.18
CA GLY A 7 -14.07 2.58 2.82
C GLY A 7 -13.44 3.92 2.43
N GLU A 8 -12.98 4.71 3.41
CA GLU A 8 -12.32 6.00 3.15
C GLU A 8 -10.84 5.99 3.54
N GLU A 9 -10.53 5.72 4.80
CA GLU A 9 -9.18 5.75 5.37
C GLU A 9 -8.54 4.35 5.35
N PHE A 10 -9.36 3.30 5.38
CA PHE A 10 -8.90 1.91 5.25
C PHE A 10 -10.00 1.03 4.66
N TYR A 11 -9.64 -0.15 4.19
CA TYR A 11 -10.56 -1.23 3.83
C TYR A 11 -9.94 -2.57 4.20
N TYR A 12 -10.74 -3.63 4.31
CA TYR A 12 -10.23 -5.00 4.42
C TYR A 12 -10.13 -5.62 3.02
N ASN A 13 -8.98 -6.19 2.69
CA ASN A 13 -8.84 -6.95 1.45
C ASN A 13 -9.49 -8.34 1.58
N GLU A 14 -9.48 -9.12 0.50
CA GLU A 14 -10.06 -10.47 0.46
C GLU A 14 -9.41 -11.45 1.45
N GLU A 15 -8.17 -11.17 1.85
CA GLU A 15 -7.42 -11.94 2.85
C GLU A 15 -7.76 -11.52 4.30
N GLY A 16 -8.66 -10.55 4.49
CA GLY A 16 -9.03 -10.02 5.80
C GLY A 16 -7.98 -9.08 6.41
N LEU A 17 -7.00 -8.61 5.63
CA LEU A 17 -5.97 -7.67 6.06
C LEU A 17 -6.45 -6.23 5.90
N MET A 18 -6.20 -5.41 6.93
CA MET A 18 -6.48 -3.98 6.89
C MET A 18 -5.48 -3.28 5.95
N VAL A 19 -5.99 -2.68 4.89
CA VAL A 19 -5.24 -1.89 3.92
C VAL A 19 -5.58 -0.40 4.10
N LEU A 20 -4.57 0.39 4.43
CA LEU A 20 -4.71 1.85 4.55
C LEU A 20 -4.73 2.47 3.17
N THR A 21 -5.64 3.43 2.97
CA THR A 21 -5.80 4.14 1.71
C THR A 21 -4.82 5.29 1.60
N GLU A 22 -4.73 5.87 0.40
CA GLU A 22 -4.01 7.11 0.16
C GLU A 22 -4.52 8.24 1.07
N LYS A 23 -5.85 8.34 1.29
CA LYS A 23 -6.47 9.37 2.14
C LYS A 23 -5.93 9.32 3.56
N TYR A 24 -5.85 8.14 4.17
CA TYR A 24 -5.27 7.99 5.49
C TYR A 24 -3.82 8.46 5.53
N HIS A 25 -3.04 8.15 4.50
CA HIS A 25 -1.64 8.57 4.42
C HIS A 25 -1.49 10.09 4.22
N LEU A 26 -2.37 10.72 3.44
CA LEU A 26 -2.41 12.18 3.28
C LEU A 26 -2.76 12.87 4.59
N GLU A 27 -3.75 12.37 5.32
CA GLU A 27 -4.14 12.92 6.62
C GLU A 27 -3.09 12.71 7.71
N ARG A 28 -2.33 11.60 7.64
CA ARG A 28 -1.14 11.39 8.46
C ARG A 28 -0.05 12.42 8.16
N GLY A 29 0.04 12.89 6.92
CA GLY A 29 0.90 14.00 6.51
C GLY A 29 2.38 13.64 6.29
N TYR A 30 2.78 12.37 6.40
CA TYR A 30 4.16 11.97 6.13
C TYR A 30 4.31 10.50 5.69
N CYS A 31 5.39 10.21 4.96
CA CYS A 31 5.76 8.86 4.58
C CYS A 31 6.27 8.07 5.79
N CYS A 32 5.68 6.92 6.08
CA CYS A 32 6.06 6.11 7.24
C CYS A 32 7.29 5.20 7.04
N GLY A 33 7.81 5.09 5.81
CA GLY A 33 8.97 4.25 5.50
C GLY A 33 8.69 2.74 5.35
N ASN A 34 7.43 2.31 5.49
CA ASN A 34 7.08 0.88 5.42
C ASN A 34 6.88 0.33 4.00
N GLY A 35 6.81 1.18 2.98
CA GLY A 35 6.55 0.75 1.60
C GLY A 35 5.10 0.29 1.39
N CYS A 36 4.12 1.09 1.84
CA CYS A 36 2.69 0.80 1.71
C CYS A 36 2.22 0.82 0.25
N ARG A 37 1.19 0.02 -0.07
CA ARG A 37 0.64 -0.10 -1.44
C ARG A 37 0.19 1.24 -2.03
N HIS A 38 -0.50 2.06 -1.22
CA HIS A 38 -1.10 3.33 -1.64
C HIS A 38 -0.32 4.55 -1.14
N CYS A 39 1.02 4.52 -1.21
CA CYS A 39 1.84 5.61 -0.68
C CYS A 39 1.78 6.86 -1.59
N PRO A 40 1.23 8.00 -1.14
CA PRO A 40 1.18 9.24 -1.94
C PRO A 40 2.53 9.97 -2.01
N PHE A 41 3.50 9.57 -1.19
CA PHE A 41 4.75 10.31 -0.97
C PHE A 41 5.96 9.73 -1.74
N ASN A 42 5.70 8.97 -2.80
CA ASN A 42 6.73 8.33 -3.64
C ASN A 42 7.84 7.63 -2.82
N TYR A 43 7.42 6.97 -1.74
CA TYR A 43 8.28 6.19 -0.84
C TYR A 43 9.49 6.95 -0.28
N VAL A 44 9.42 8.27 -0.10
CA VAL A 44 10.58 9.12 0.27
C VAL A 44 11.33 8.66 1.53
N ASN A 45 10.64 8.08 2.51
CA ASN A 45 11.25 7.59 3.76
C ASN A 45 11.56 6.08 3.74
N VAL A 46 11.38 5.40 2.61
CA VAL A 46 11.78 3.99 2.47
C VAL A 46 13.27 3.96 2.09
N PRO A 47 14.12 3.17 2.78
CA PRO A 47 15.53 3.09 2.44
C PRO A 47 15.75 2.32 1.12
N GLU A 48 16.85 2.65 0.44
CA GLU A 48 17.32 1.86 -0.71
C GLU A 48 17.87 0.50 -0.26
N PRO A 49 17.79 -0.54 -1.10
CA PRO A 49 17.26 -0.56 -2.48
C PRO A 49 15.74 -0.76 -2.57
N ARG A 50 15.03 -0.77 -1.43
CA ARG A 50 13.59 -1.10 -1.39
C ARG A 50 12.74 -0.01 -2.04
N ARG A 51 13.09 1.27 -1.84
CA ARG A 51 12.40 2.40 -2.46
C ARG A 51 12.39 2.31 -3.99
N SER A 52 13.56 2.18 -4.62
CA SER A 52 13.65 2.07 -6.09
C SER A 52 12.81 0.92 -6.64
N LYS A 53 12.80 -0.24 -5.97
CA LYS A 53 11.99 -1.40 -6.35
C LYS A 53 10.49 -1.11 -6.30
N LEU A 54 10.01 -0.47 -5.23
CA LEU A 54 8.60 -0.14 -5.06
C LEU A 54 8.11 0.87 -6.10
N ILE A 55 8.92 1.88 -6.43
CA ILE A 55 8.59 2.87 -7.47
C ILE A 55 8.46 2.17 -8.83
N ALA A 56 9.37 1.25 -9.16
CA ALA A 56 9.29 0.48 -10.40
C ALA A 56 8.02 -0.38 -10.47
N GLN A 57 7.64 -1.04 -9.36
CA GLN A 57 6.43 -1.86 -9.29
C GLN A 57 5.12 -1.07 -9.42
N GLN A 58 5.09 0.21 -8.98
CA GLN A 58 3.93 1.07 -9.19
C GLN A 58 3.80 1.57 -10.64
N ALA A 59 4.94 1.81 -11.31
CA ALA A 59 4.97 2.31 -12.69
C ALA A 59 4.56 1.25 -13.73
N PHE A 60 4.76 -0.02 -13.40
CA PHE A 60 4.38 -1.17 -14.22
C PHE A 60 3.52 -2.10 -13.36
N PRO A 61 2.21 -1.87 -13.23
CA PRO A 61 1.34 -2.84 -12.60
C PRO A 61 1.31 -4.07 -13.50
N ASP A 62 2.20 -5.02 -13.23
CA ASP A 62 2.21 -6.33 -13.87
C ASP A 62 0.78 -6.89 -13.78
N ASN A 63 0.16 -7.06 -14.93
CA ASN A 63 -1.19 -7.57 -15.12
C ASN A 63 -1.26 -9.08 -14.86
N ASN A 64 -0.63 -9.56 -13.80
CA ASN A 64 -0.60 -10.96 -13.44
C ASN A 64 -1.17 -11.19 -12.04
N SER A 65 -2.51 -11.17 -11.98
CA SER A 65 -3.29 -11.92 -10.99
C SER A 65 -3.21 -13.41 -11.33
N THR A 66 -2.12 -14.11 -11.01
CA THR A 66 -2.18 -15.58 -11.00
C THR A 66 -1.14 -16.19 -10.06
N GLU A 67 -1.65 -16.95 -9.07
CA GLU A 67 -1.07 -18.16 -8.47
C GLU A 67 -0.33 -18.08 -7.12
N SER A 68 -1.13 -18.09 -6.04
CA SER A 68 -1.01 -19.11 -4.98
C SER A 68 -2.44 -19.36 -4.50
N SER A 69 -3.13 -20.46 -4.79
CA SER A 69 -2.67 -21.84 -4.79
C SER A 69 -3.60 -22.69 -5.65
N SER A 70 -3.08 -23.24 -6.75
CA SER A 70 -3.64 -24.44 -7.36
C SER A 70 -2.95 -25.63 -6.67
N LEU A 71 -3.70 -26.46 -5.93
CA LEU A 71 -3.55 -27.92 -5.80
C LEU A 71 -4.46 -28.47 -4.69
N GLY A 72 -5.53 -29.16 -5.10
CA GLY A 72 -6.17 -30.25 -4.35
C GLY A 72 -7.36 -29.90 -3.48
#